data_AF-A0A453HQI0-F1
#
_entry.id   AF-A0A453HQI0-F1
#
_cell.length_a   1.000
_cell.length_b   1.000
_cell.length_c   1.000
_cell.angle_alpha   90.00
_cell.angle_beta   90.00
_cell.angle_gamma   90.00
#
_symmetry.space_group_name_H-M   'P 1'
#
loop_
_entity.id
_entity.type
_entity.pdbx_description
1 polymer ?
#
loop_
_entity_poly.entity_id
_entity_poly.type
_entity_poly.pdbx_seq_one_letter_code
_entity_poly.pdbx_strand_id
1 'polypeptide(L)'
;GSGHPRGMIDMLDSTDFRVVSASEEQVELSFRSTYDPSRLNSVRLTVDKRLVMLRGSSGFYCYAVLEHAGSWPALNITEARLAFKLNTARFTYMAVSDEIQRYMPRAADRDAPRGMPLAYKEAVLLLNPAEPQFKGEVDDKYQYSLDNKDNAVHGWIAGAPGPAVGFWVVTPSNEFKTGGPLKRELTSHVGPTSLTMFMGTHYVGNDIVAKIKEGEHWKKVMGPVFIYLNSNPERGNFHTLWEDAKAQAEAEASKWPYTFPESPDFHKAGQRGSVTGRLLVRDRFVSGKDMPARRAYVGLAAPGQPGSWAIESKV
;
A
#
# COMPACT_ATOMS: atom_id res chain seq x y z
N GLY A 1 -21.19 -15.83 -7.04
CA GLY A 1 -21.32 -15.46 -8.46
C GLY A 1 -21.47 -13.97 -8.55
N SER A 2 -20.65 -13.32 -9.36
CA SER A 2 -20.90 -11.94 -9.81
C SER A 2 -20.96 -11.99 -11.33
N GLY A 3 -22.15 -11.75 -11.89
CA GLY A 3 -22.39 -11.67 -13.33
C GLY A 3 -21.85 -10.37 -13.93
N HIS A 4 -20.60 -10.03 -13.63
CA HIS A 4 -19.90 -8.90 -14.27
C HIS A 4 -18.71 -9.46 -15.03
N PRO A 5 -18.55 -9.11 -16.32
CA PRO A 5 -17.41 -9.57 -17.12
C PRO A 5 -16.11 -9.03 -16.50
N ARG A 6 -15.12 -9.90 -16.27
CA ARG A 6 -13.71 -9.59 -15.94
C ARG A 6 -13.50 -8.36 -15.04
N GLY A 7 -13.30 -8.59 -13.73
CA GLY A 7 -12.73 -7.66 -12.73
C GLY A 7 -12.81 -6.17 -13.07
N MET A 8 -13.89 -5.51 -12.67
CA MET A 8 -14.05 -4.06 -12.81
C MET A 8 -13.07 -3.35 -11.88
N ILE A 9 -12.21 -2.49 -12.43
CA ILE A 9 -11.41 -1.54 -11.66
C ILE A 9 -12.24 -0.27 -11.54
N ASP A 10 -12.53 0.14 -10.31
CA ASP A 10 -13.23 1.39 -10.01
C ASP A 10 -12.23 2.39 -9.40
N MET A 11 -12.29 3.66 -9.82
CA MET A 11 -11.44 4.73 -9.28
C MET A 11 -11.97 5.31 -7.95
N LEU A 12 -13.16 4.86 -7.56
CA LEU A 12 -13.90 5.22 -6.35
C LEU A 12 -14.18 6.72 -6.30
N ASP A 13 -14.70 7.28 -7.39
CA ASP A 13 -15.02 8.71 -7.45
C ASP A 13 -15.97 9.09 -6.31
N SER A 14 -15.68 10.22 -5.67
CA SER A 14 -16.43 10.70 -4.52
C SER A 14 -17.55 11.63 -4.96
N THR A 15 -18.69 11.56 -4.26
CA THR A 15 -19.86 12.41 -4.51
C THR A 15 -19.96 13.56 -3.53
N ASP A 16 -19.28 13.45 -2.39
CA ASP A 16 -19.38 14.38 -1.27
C ASP A 16 -17.99 14.76 -0.78
N PHE A 17 -17.80 16.06 -0.53
CA PHE A 17 -16.60 16.61 0.07
C PHE A 17 -16.94 17.27 1.41
N ARG A 18 -16.10 17.06 2.43
CA ARG A 18 -16.22 17.71 3.73
C ARG A 18 -14.86 18.10 4.28
N VAL A 19 -14.79 19.27 4.91
CA VAL A 19 -13.72 19.61 5.85
C VAL A 19 -14.13 19.05 7.21
N VAL A 20 -13.38 18.06 7.69
CA VAL A 20 -13.67 17.33 8.94
C VAL A 20 -13.13 18.13 10.12
N SER A 21 -11.91 18.64 9.99
CA SER A 21 -11.28 19.54 10.94
C SER A 21 -10.41 20.56 10.19
N ALA A 22 -10.32 21.77 10.73
CA ALA A 22 -9.42 22.81 10.25
C ALA A 22 -9.00 23.68 11.44
N SER A 23 -7.72 23.66 11.76
CA SER A 23 -7.06 24.45 12.79
C SER A 23 -5.68 24.90 12.30
N GLU A 24 -4.95 25.67 13.10
CA GLU A 24 -3.56 26.04 12.78
C GLU A 24 -2.62 24.82 12.70
N GLU A 25 -2.94 23.75 13.42
CA GLU A 25 -2.09 22.56 13.53
C GLU A 25 -2.47 21.45 12.55
N GLN A 26 -3.72 21.42 12.08
CA GLN A 26 -4.23 20.32 11.26
C GLN A 26 -5.38 20.74 10.33
N VAL A 27 -5.40 20.14 9.14
CA VAL A 27 -6.59 20.05 8.30
C VAL A 27 -6.86 18.59 7.96
N GLU A 28 -8.09 18.11 8.21
CA GLU A 28 -8.56 16.81 7.71
C GLU A 28 -9.71 17.00 6.71
N LEU A 29 -9.59 16.36 5.56
CA LEU A 29 -10.57 16.38 4.47
C LEU A 29 -11.15 14.97 4.28
N SER A 30 -12.44 14.92 3.95
CA SER A 30 -13.17 13.70 3.59
C SER A 30 -13.75 13.82 2.19
N PHE A 31 -13.55 12.76 1.41
CA PHE A 31 -14.13 12.58 0.09
C PHE A 31 -14.90 11.25 0.11
N ARG A 32 -16.22 11.34 0.19
CA ARG A 32 -17.09 10.20 0.42
C ARG A 32 -17.94 9.88 -0.80
N SER A 33 -18.18 8.59 -1.03
CA SER A 33 -19.26 8.08 -1.87
C SER A 33 -19.89 6.88 -1.18
N THR A 34 -21.18 6.64 -1.45
CA THR A 34 -21.94 5.52 -0.91
C THR A 34 -22.57 4.75 -2.07
N TYR A 35 -22.72 3.44 -1.88
CA TYR A 35 -23.37 2.56 -2.83
C TYR A 35 -24.76 3.10 -3.25
N ASP A 36 -24.93 3.32 -4.54
CA ASP A 36 -26.16 3.73 -5.18
C ASP A 36 -26.56 2.68 -6.22
N PRO A 37 -27.57 1.83 -5.95
CA PRO A 37 -27.97 0.77 -6.87
C PRO A 37 -28.54 1.30 -8.20
N SER A 38 -28.88 2.59 -8.29
CA SER A 38 -29.33 3.21 -9.55
C SER A 38 -28.19 3.51 -10.52
N ARG A 39 -26.92 3.49 -10.05
CA ARG A 39 -25.73 3.76 -10.87
C ARG A 39 -25.04 2.46 -11.26
N LEU A 40 -24.82 2.29 -12.56
CA LEU A 40 -24.24 1.07 -13.14
C LEU A 40 -22.87 0.69 -12.54
N ASN A 41 -22.03 1.69 -12.24
CA ASN A 41 -20.67 1.49 -11.74
C ASN A 41 -20.55 1.70 -10.23
N SER A 42 -21.65 1.70 -9.47
CA SER A 42 -21.51 1.90 -8.03
C SER A 42 -20.92 0.66 -7.36
N VAL A 43 -19.77 0.83 -6.70
CA VAL A 43 -19.23 -0.20 -5.81
C VAL A 43 -20.14 -0.35 -4.59
N ARG A 44 -20.35 -1.59 -4.13
CA ARG A 44 -21.19 -1.95 -2.99
C ARG A 44 -20.52 -1.60 -1.65
N LEU A 45 -19.96 -0.41 -1.56
CA LEU A 45 -19.26 0.14 -0.41
C LEU A 45 -19.70 1.59 -0.20
N THR A 46 -19.70 2.02 1.06
CA THR A 46 -19.34 3.39 1.38
C THR A 46 -17.83 3.46 1.39
N VAL A 47 -17.29 4.42 0.65
CA VAL A 47 -15.86 4.73 0.61
C VAL A 47 -15.70 6.15 1.12
N ASP A 48 -14.93 6.32 2.19
CA ASP A 48 -14.57 7.62 2.72
C ASP A 48 -13.05 7.77 2.66
N LYS A 49 -12.56 8.48 1.65
CA LYS A 49 -11.13 8.79 1.47
C LYS A 49 -10.79 10.01 2.31
N ARG A 50 -9.74 9.91 3.11
CA ARG A 50 -9.32 10.93 4.06
C ARG A 50 -7.92 11.42 3.72
N LEU A 51 -7.75 12.74 3.73
CA LEU A 51 -6.45 13.40 3.62
C LEU A 51 -6.24 14.24 4.88
N VAL A 52 -5.07 14.12 5.50
CA VAL A 52 -4.70 14.92 6.66
C VAL A 52 -3.40 15.65 6.38
N MET A 53 -3.39 16.96 6.61
CA MET A 53 -2.19 17.80 6.56
C MET A 53 -1.93 18.33 7.97
N LEU A 54 -0.70 18.18 8.44
CA LEU A 54 -0.26 18.68 9.73
C LEU A 54 0.73 19.81 9.55
N ARG A 55 0.67 20.80 10.44
CA ARG A 55 1.64 21.91 10.46
C ARG A 55 3.05 21.36 10.66
N GLY A 56 4.00 21.87 9.86
CA GLY A 56 5.41 21.49 9.95
C GLY A 56 5.76 20.15 9.31
N SER A 57 4.80 19.41 8.75
CA SER A 57 5.08 18.18 8.02
C SER A 57 5.30 18.44 6.53
N SER A 58 6.39 17.91 5.97
CA SER A 58 6.68 17.97 4.53
C SER A 58 5.95 16.86 3.78
N GLY A 59 4.61 16.92 3.78
CA GLY A 59 3.80 15.86 3.20
C GLY A 59 2.35 15.89 3.67
N PHE A 60 1.63 14.81 3.39
CA PHE A 60 0.27 14.61 3.86
C PHE A 60 0.00 13.14 4.15
N TYR A 61 -0.90 12.88 5.08
CA TYR A 61 -1.37 11.54 5.40
C TYR A 61 -2.61 11.22 4.58
N CYS A 62 -2.78 9.97 4.21
CA CYS A 62 -3.99 9.52 3.56
C CYS A 62 -4.41 8.13 4.04
N TYR A 63 -5.73 7.94 4.15
CA TYR A 63 -6.34 6.69 4.54
C TYR A 63 -7.73 6.58 3.92
N ALA A 64 -8.35 5.40 4.01
CA ALA A 64 -9.73 5.22 3.59
C ALA A 64 -10.49 4.41 4.63
N VAL A 65 -11.77 4.73 4.83
CA VAL A 65 -12.72 3.88 5.55
C VAL A 65 -13.61 3.21 4.51
N LEU A 66 -13.56 1.89 4.45
CA LEU A 66 -14.43 1.09 3.59
C LEU A 66 -15.50 0.44 4.45
N GLU A 67 -16.76 0.59 4.07
CA GLU A 67 -17.90 0.02 4.78
C GLU A 67 -18.87 -0.65 3.81
N HIS A 68 -19.22 -1.91 4.06
CA HIS A 68 -20.31 -2.62 3.43
C HIS A 68 -21.48 -2.68 4.43
N ALA A 69 -22.63 -2.11 4.07
CA ALA A 69 -23.81 -2.16 4.92
C ALA A 69 -24.48 -3.53 4.87
N GLY A 70 -25.06 -3.97 5.98
CA GLY A 70 -25.74 -5.28 6.07
C GLY A 70 -27.00 -5.40 5.19
N SER A 71 -27.49 -4.33 4.58
CA SER A 71 -28.61 -4.39 3.63
C SER A 71 -28.17 -4.56 2.17
N TRP A 72 -26.87 -4.69 1.90
CA TRP A 72 -26.34 -4.67 0.54
C TRP A 72 -26.01 -6.07 -0.01
N PRO A 73 -26.05 -6.24 -1.35
CA PRO A 73 -25.68 -7.49 -1.98
C PRO A 73 -24.19 -7.81 -1.78
N ALA A 74 -23.85 -9.10 -1.77
CA ALA A 74 -22.47 -9.57 -1.57
C ALA A 74 -21.42 -8.84 -2.43
N LEU A 75 -20.21 -8.67 -1.90
CA LEU A 75 -19.08 -8.04 -2.57
C LEU A 75 -17.81 -8.86 -2.39
N ASN A 76 -17.06 -9.03 -3.49
CA ASN A 76 -15.71 -9.57 -3.43
C ASN A 76 -14.71 -8.44 -3.70
N ILE A 77 -13.78 -8.23 -2.78
CA ILE A 77 -12.66 -7.29 -2.96
C ILE A 77 -11.41 -8.11 -3.25
N THR A 78 -10.97 -8.09 -4.51
CA THR A 78 -9.74 -8.78 -4.93
C THR A 78 -8.50 -7.89 -4.78
N GLU A 79 -8.66 -6.58 -4.96
CA GLU A 79 -7.63 -5.57 -4.77
C GLU A 79 -8.24 -4.31 -4.16
N ALA A 80 -7.52 -3.68 -3.24
CA ALA A 80 -7.80 -2.34 -2.73
C ALA A 80 -6.47 -1.61 -2.52
N ARG A 81 -6.31 -0.44 -3.12
CA ARG A 81 -5.04 0.29 -3.10
C ARG A 81 -5.22 1.79 -3.28
N LEU A 82 -4.22 2.56 -2.83
CA LEU A 82 -3.97 3.90 -3.34
C LEU A 82 -2.92 3.81 -4.46
N ALA A 83 -3.07 4.65 -5.48
CA ALA A 83 -2.12 4.74 -6.58
C ALA A 83 -1.80 6.19 -6.87
N PHE A 84 -0.52 6.54 -6.78
CA PHE A 84 0.01 7.85 -7.13
C PHE A 84 0.71 7.73 -8.48
N LYS A 85 0.17 8.41 -9.50
CA LYS A 85 0.79 8.53 -10.81
C LYS A 85 1.48 9.88 -10.90
N LEU A 86 2.80 9.87 -10.84
CA LEU A 86 3.61 11.09 -10.80
C LEU A 86 3.90 11.60 -12.21
N ASN A 87 4.45 12.82 -12.29
CA ASN A 87 4.79 13.43 -13.57
C ASN A 87 5.88 12.62 -14.30
N THR A 88 5.51 12.05 -15.44
CA THR A 88 6.34 11.14 -16.26
C THR A 88 7.59 11.81 -16.83
N ALA A 89 7.61 13.13 -16.96
CA ALA A 89 8.75 13.88 -17.47
C ALA A 89 9.75 14.28 -16.38
N ARG A 90 9.37 14.15 -15.09
CA ARG A 90 10.16 14.61 -13.94
C ARG A 90 10.73 13.46 -13.13
N PHE A 91 9.91 12.46 -12.80
CA PHE A 91 10.27 11.36 -11.93
C PHE A 91 10.82 10.19 -12.74
N THR A 92 12.13 9.98 -12.67
CA THR A 92 12.86 9.03 -13.53
C THR A 92 13.68 8.00 -12.76
N TYR A 93 13.89 8.21 -11.46
CA TYR A 93 14.64 7.32 -10.60
C TYR A 93 13.72 6.76 -9.53
N MET A 94 13.74 5.45 -9.32
CA MET A 94 12.92 4.75 -8.35
C MET A 94 13.81 4.11 -7.29
N ALA A 95 13.36 4.14 -6.04
CA ALA A 95 13.98 3.43 -4.93
C ALA A 95 12.91 2.70 -4.13
N VAL A 96 13.11 1.40 -3.91
CA VAL A 96 12.18 0.56 -3.13
C VAL A 96 12.89 -0.16 -1.99
N SER A 97 14.16 -0.49 -2.12
CA SER A 97 15.04 -0.96 -1.03
C SER A 97 16.47 -0.46 -1.25
N ASP A 98 17.40 -0.74 -0.34
CA ASP A 98 18.82 -0.42 -0.52
C ASP A 98 19.43 -1.14 -1.75
N GLU A 99 18.91 -2.31 -2.10
CA GLU A 99 19.37 -3.13 -3.22
C GLU A 99 18.60 -2.85 -4.53
N ILE A 100 17.41 -2.25 -4.44
CA ILE A 100 16.54 -2.02 -5.60
C ILE A 100 16.31 -0.52 -5.77
N GLN A 101 17.29 0.12 -6.40
CA GLN A 101 17.22 1.52 -6.80
C GLN A 101 17.81 1.70 -8.19
N ARG A 102 17.10 2.40 -9.07
CA ARG A 102 17.55 2.57 -10.46
C ARG A 102 16.81 3.68 -11.18
N TYR A 103 17.45 4.18 -12.25
CA TYR A 103 16.70 4.82 -13.31
C TYR A 103 15.76 3.81 -13.96
N MET A 104 14.56 4.26 -14.26
CA MET A 104 13.48 3.43 -14.81
C MET A 104 13.18 3.81 -16.26
N PRO A 105 12.81 2.83 -17.10
CA PRO A 105 12.30 3.11 -18.44
C PRO A 105 10.98 3.89 -18.37
N ARG A 106 10.57 4.48 -19.50
CA ARG A 106 9.28 5.16 -19.61
C ARG A 106 8.17 4.12 -19.77
N ALA A 107 6.96 4.44 -19.31
CA ALA A 107 5.80 3.59 -19.58
C ALA A 107 5.62 3.32 -21.08
N ALA A 108 5.81 4.34 -21.92
CA ALA A 108 5.72 4.23 -23.37
C ALA A 108 6.81 3.35 -24.01
N ASP A 109 7.91 3.04 -23.30
CA ASP A 109 8.93 2.11 -23.81
C ASP A 109 8.45 0.66 -23.76
N ARG A 110 7.40 0.37 -22.97
CA ARG A 110 6.77 -0.94 -22.89
C ARG A 110 5.78 -1.20 -24.03
N ASP A 111 5.35 -0.16 -24.74
CA ASP A 111 4.39 -0.28 -25.82
C ASP A 111 5.08 -0.58 -27.16
N ALA A 112 4.40 -1.34 -28.03
CA ALA A 112 4.90 -1.57 -29.39
C ALA A 112 5.03 -0.22 -30.16
N PRO A 113 6.08 -0.01 -30.97
CA PRO A 113 7.12 -0.96 -31.36
C PRO A 113 8.37 -0.97 -30.44
N ARG A 114 8.36 -0.21 -29.33
CA ARG A 114 9.53 -0.09 -28.43
C ARG A 114 9.65 -1.27 -27.48
N GLY A 115 8.52 -1.82 -27.07
CA GLY A 115 8.42 -2.98 -26.18
C GLY A 115 7.73 -4.16 -26.86
N MET A 116 8.06 -5.36 -26.39
CA MET A 116 7.40 -6.60 -26.78
C MET A 116 6.98 -7.36 -25.52
N PRO A 117 5.67 -7.46 -25.24
CA PRO A 117 5.17 -8.34 -24.20
C PRO A 117 5.67 -9.77 -24.43
N LEU A 118 6.14 -10.41 -23.36
CA LEU A 118 6.57 -11.80 -23.37
C LEU A 118 5.38 -12.73 -23.04
N ALA A 119 5.65 -13.95 -22.55
CA ALA A 119 4.62 -14.92 -22.22
C ALA A 119 3.60 -14.41 -21.18
N TYR A 120 4.05 -13.56 -20.24
CA TYR A 120 3.19 -12.89 -19.27
C TYR A 120 3.06 -11.41 -19.65
N LYS A 121 1.84 -10.87 -19.64
CA LYS A 121 1.57 -9.48 -20.06
C LYS A 121 2.32 -8.43 -19.23
N GLU A 122 2.67 -8.77 -17.98
CA GLU A 122 3.45 -7.92 -17.10
C GLU A 122 4.93 -7.83 -17.48
N ALA A 123 5.49 -8.87 -18.10
CA ALA A 123 6.90 -8.95 -18.50
C ALA A 123 7.07 -8.44 -19.93
N VAL A 124 7.80 -7.34 -20.09
CA VAL A 124 7.99 -6.68 -21.39
C VAL A 124 9.47 -6.53 -21.70
N LEU A 125 9.91 -7.08 -22.83
CA LEU A 125 11.27 -6.87 -23.35
C LEU A 125 11.35 -5.50 -24.02
N LEU A 126 12.34 -4.69 -23.62
CA LEU A 126 12.59 -3.36 -24.16
C LEU A 126 13.49 -3.45 -25.41
N LEU A 127 12.89 -3.35 -26.60
CA LEU A 127 13.58 -3.48 -27.88
C LEU A 127 14.26 -2.17 -28.32
N ASN A 128 13.57 -1.05 -28.16
CA ASN A 128 14.06 0.28 -28.56
C ASN A 128 13.57 1.39 -27.61
N PRO A 129 13.97 1.33 -26.32
CA PRO A 129 13.58 2.34 -25.34
C PRO A 129 14.14 3.72 -25.67
N ALA A 130 13.53 4.78 -25.15
CA ALA A 130 13.99 6.15 -25.32
C ALA A 130 15.42 6.35 -24.79
N GLU A 131 15.73 5.77 -23.63
CA GLU A 131 17.08 5.72 -23.08
C GLU A 131 17.77 4.40 -23.47
N PRO A 132 18.86 4.43 -24.29
CA PRO A 132 19.47 3.22 -24.85
C PRO A 132 19.98 2.21 -23.82
N GLN A 133 20.30 2.66 -22.60
CA GLN A 133 20.82 1.81 -21.53
C GLN A 133 19.84 0.70 -21.11
N PHE A 134 18.53 0.90 -21.30
CA PHE A 134 17.51 -0.09 -20.94
C PHE A 134 17.27 -1.13 -22.04
N LYS A 135 17.93 -1.01 -23.19
CA LYS A 135 17.70 -1.90 -24.32
C LYS A 135 18.12 -3.34 -23.98
N GLY A 136 17.24 -4.29 -24.26
CA GLY A 136 17.44 -5.71 -23.98
C GLY A 136 17.03 -6.13 -22.57
N GLU A 137 16.65 -5.20 -21.70
CA GLU A 137 16.10 -5.53 -20.38
C GLU A 137 14.64 -6.01 -20.48
N VAL A 138 14.23 -6.83 -19.51
CA VAL A 138 12.83 -7.19 -19.28
C VAL A 138 12.34 -6.42 -18.06
N ASP A 139 11.36 -5.55 -18.26
CA ASP A 139 10.71 -4.81 -17.17
C ASP A 139 9.43 -5.54 -16.74
N ASP A 140 9.32 -5.83 -15.44
CA ASP A 140 8.16 -6.44 -14.82
C ASP A 140 7.92 -5.82 -13.44
N LYS A 141 6.70 -5.35 -13.18
CA LYS A 141 6.31 -4.74 -11.89
C LYS A 141 6.59 -5.63 -10.68
N TYR A 142 6.58 -6.96 -10.84
CA TYR A 142 6.84 -7.89 -9.74
C TYR A 142 8.31 -7.93 -9.30
N GLN A 143 9.25 -7.45 -10.12
CA GLN A 143 10.66 -7.28 -9.76
C GLN A 143 10.84 -6.28 -8.61
N TYR A 144 9.87 -5.38 -8.43
CA TYR A 144 9.88 -4.32 -7.43
C TYR A 144 8.90 -4.58 -6.27
N SER A 145 8.44 -5.83 -6.11
CA SER A 145 7.64 -6.21 -4.93
C SER A 145 8.51 -6.30 -3.68
N LEU A 146 7.93 -6.18 -2.50
CA LEU A 146 8.58 -6.43 -1.22
C LEU A 146 7.63 -7.18 -0.27
N ASP A 147 8.20 -7.92 0.68
CA ASP A 147 7.44 -8.45 1.82
C ASP A 147 6.85 -7.29 2.61
N ASN A 148 5.62 -7.41 3.08
CA ASN A 148 4.95 -6.34 3.84
C ASN A 148 5.80 -5.82 5.01
N LYS A 149 6.50 -6.70 5.73
CA LYS A 149 7.36 -6.34 6.87
C LYS A 149 8.54 -5.43 6.50
N ASP A 150 9.01 -5.51 5.25
CA ASP A 150 10.17 -4.75 4.76
C ASP A 150 9.74 -3.51 3.96
N ASN A 151 8.45 -3.44 3.58
CA ASN A 151 7.87 -2.36 2.80
C ASN A 151 7.49 -1.14 3.67
N ALA A 152 8.49 -0.54 4.32
CA ALA A 152 8.33 0.64 5.18
C ALA A 152 8.31 1.95 4.38
N VAL A 153 9.14 2.06 3.35
CA VAL A 153 9.22 3.25 2.47
C VAL A 153 9.66 2.87 1.07
N HIS A 154 9.05 3.51 0.07
CA HIS A 154 9.46 3.39 -1.33
C HIS A 154 8.96 4.60 -2.12
N GLY A 155 9.52 4.86 -3.31
CA GLY A 155 9.10 6.01 -4.07
C GLY A 155 9.93 6.33 -5.30
N TRP A 156 9.84 7.60 -5.69
CA TRP A 156 10.47 8.15 -6.89
C TRP A 156 11.20 9.44 -6.59
N ILE A 157 12.28 9.67 -7.34
CA ILE A 157 13.06 10.90 -7.31
C ILE A 157 12.96 11.57 -8.68
N ALA A 158 12.67 12.87 -8.65
CA ALA A 158 12.81 13.76 -9.78
C ALA A 158 14.14 14.52 -9.65
N GLY A 159 15.10 14.30 -10.56
CA GLY A 159 16.47 14.81 -10.39
C GLY A 159 16.86 16.07 -11.17
N ALA A 160 16.24 16.35 -12.32
CA ALA A 160 16.58 17.48 -13.19
C ALA A 160 15.31 18.01 -13.91
N PRO A 161 15.29 19.26 -14.43
CA PRO A 161 16.35 20.30 -14.36
C PRO A 161 16.34 21.14 -13.06
N GLY A 162 15.36 20.92 -12.17
CA GLY A 162 15.25 21.59 -10.87
C GLY A 162 16.04 20.90 -9.75
N PRO A 163 15.90 21.34 -8.49
CA PRO A 163 16.41 20.60 -7.34
C PRO A 163 15.83 19.19 -7.32
N ALA A 164 16.58 18.25 -6.77
CA ALA A 164 16.12 16.88 -6.65
C ALA A 164 14.96 16.82 -5.65
N VAL A 165 13.84 16.19 -6.02
CA VAL A 165 12.66 16.03 -5.15
C VAL A 165 12.32 14.56 -5.04
N GLY A 166 12.21 14.07 -3.81
CA GLY A 166 11.71 12.74 -3.51
C GLY A 166 10.20 12.75 -3.24
N PHE A 167 9.51 11.75 -3.77
CA PHE A 167 8.12 11.42 -3.44
C PHE A 167 8.11 10.01 -2.86
N TRP A 168 7.70 9.89 -1.59
CA TRP A 168 7.83 8.65 -0.83
C TRP A 168 6.49 8.23 -0.24
N VAL A 169 6.15 6.96 -0.40
CA VAL A 169 5.05 6.32 0.32
C VAL A 169 5.64 5.68 1.57
N VAL A 170 5.30 6.23 2.74
CA VAL A 170 5.73 5.73 4.06
C VAL A 170 4.58 4.95 4.70
N THR A 171 4.85 3.68 5.04
CA THR A 171 3.91 2.78 5.69
C THR A 171 4.34 2.57 7.15
N PRO A 172 3.72 3.28 8.11
CA PRO A 172 4.13 3.20 9.53
C PRO A 172 3.72 1.89 10.21
N SER A 173 2.69 1.22 9.68
CA SER A 173 2.16 -0.03 10.21
C SER A 173 1.57 -0.88 9.07
N ASN A 174 1.61 -2.20 9.24
CA ASN A 174 1.00 -3.16 8.32
C ASN A 174 -0.35 -3.69 8.80
N GLU A 175 -0.90 -3.20 9.92
CA GLU A 175 -2.12 -3.76 10.54
C GLU A 175 -3.35 -3.75 9.63
N PHE A 176 -3.41 -2.81 8.67
CA PHE A 176 -4.51 -2.70 7.73
C PHE A 176 -4.32 -3.57 6.48
N LYS A 177 -3.15 -4.19 6.28
CA LYS A 177 -2.85 -5.03 5.12
C LYS A 177 -3.29 -6.48 5.33
N THR A 178 -3.62 -7.17 4.25
CA THR A 178 -3.94 -8.62 4.29
C THR A 178 -2.70 -9.49 4.09
N GLY A 179 -2.76 -10.73 4.61
CA GLY A 179 -1.79 -11.80 4.33
C GLY A 179 -0.52 -11.81 5.18
N GLY A 180 -0.45 -10.94 6.18
CA GLY A 180 0.61 -10.96 7.18
C GLY A 180 1.96 -10.42 6.70
N PRO A 181 3.00 -10.51 7.55
CA PRO A 181 4.26 -9.81 7.36
C PRO A 181 5.08 -10.30 6.15
N LEU A 182 4.98 -11.58 5.81
CA LEU A 182 5.75 -12.21 4.72
C LEU A 182 5.02 -12.21 3.38
N LYS A 183 3.76 -11.74 3.32
CA LYS A 183 3.10 -11.59 2.04
C LYS A 183 3.77 -10.47 1.27
N ARG A 184 4.12 -10.76 0.01
CA ARG A 184 4.66 -9.79 -0.93
C ARG A 184 3.57 -8.94 -1.54
N GLU A 185 3.86 -7.68 -1.73
CA GLU A 185 3.01 -6.76 -2.47
C GLU A 185 3.79 -5.83 -3.40
N LEU A 186 3.06 -5.26 -4.36
CA LEU A 186 3.58 -4.25 -5.26
C LEU A 186 3.92 -2.96 -4.50
N THR A 187 5.01 -2.32 -4.92
CA THR A 187 5.48 -1.04 -4.36
C THR A 187 5.39 0.07 -5.42
N SER A 188 6.52 0.64 -5.82
CA SER A 188 6.65 1.50 -7.01
C SER A 188 7.06 0.69 -8.24
N HIS A 189 6.63 1.14 -9.42
CA HIS A 189 6.99 0.51 -10.70
C HIS A 189 6.89 1.50 -11.86
N VAL A 190 7.37 1.07 -13.03
CA VAL A 190 7.39 1.83 -14.31
C VAL A 190 6.15 2.71 -14.54
N GLY A 191 6.37 3.88 -15.14
CA GLY A 191 5.33 4.90 -15.36
C GLY A 191 5.07 5.73 -14.11
N PRO A 192 6.10 6.43 -13.61
CA PRO A 192 6.39 6.70 -12.20
C PRO A 192 5.18 6.55 -11.28
N THR A 193 4.87 5.29 -10.96
CA THR A 193 3.71 4.90 -10.16
C THR A 193 4.20 4.42 -8.81
N SER A 194 3.56 4.90 -7.74
CA SER A 194 3.73 4.36 -6.38
C SER A 194 2.39 3.85 -5.87
N LEU A 195 2.37 2.61 -5.38
CA LEU A 195 1.19 1.96 -4.87
C LEU A 195 1.26 1.80 -3.35
N THR A 196 0.12 1.99 -2.69
CA THR A 196 -0.12 1.50 -1.34
C THR A 196 -1.14 0.38 -1.45
N MET A 197 -0.67 -0.87 -1.42
CA MET A 197 -1.54 -2.04 -1.44
C MET A 197 -2.13 -2.28 -0.05
N PHE A 198 -3.45 -2.21 0.08
CA PHE A 198 -4.17 -2.59 1.29
C PHE A 198 -4.61 -4.05 1.23
N MET A 199 -5.18 -4.44 0.09
CA MET A 199 -5.63 -5.80 -0.19
C MET A 199 -5.19 -6.18 -1.60
N GLY A 200 -4.80 -7.43 -1.80
CA GLY A 200 -4.41 -7.92 -3.12
C GLY A 200 -4.20 -9.42 -3.13
N THR A 201 -4.58 -10.07 -4.22
CA THR A 201 -4.41 -11.51 -4.44
C THR A 201 -2.98 -11.90 -4.85
N HIS A 202 -2.07 -10.94 -4.99
CA HIS A 202 -0.69 -11.20 -5.38
C HIS A 202 -0.03 -12.23 -4.44
N TYR A 203 0.62 -13.25 -5.02
CA TYR A 203 1.36 -14.33 -4.34
C TYR A 203 0.54 -15.32 -3.50
N VAL A 204 -0.76 -15.11 -3.30
CA VAL A 204 -1.65 -16.02 -2.54
C VAL A 204 -2.83 -16.53 -3.40
N GLY A 205 -3.23 -15.78 -4.42
CA GLY A 205 -4.35 -16.13 -5.29
C GLY A 205 -5.71 -15.82 -4.67
N ASN A 206 -6.72 -16.57 -5.10
CA ASN A 206 -8.13 -16.29 -4.75
C ASN A 206 -8.50 -16.64 -3.30
N ASP A 207 -7.61 -17.30 -2.57
CA ASP A 207 -7.84 -17.71 -1.19
C ASP A 207 -7.89 -16.52 -0.22
N ILE A 208 -7.23 -15.40 -0.57
CA ILE A 208 -7.19 -14.19 0.26
C ILE A 208 -8.17 -13.10 -0.20
N VAL A 209 -9.08 -13.42 -1.12
CA VAL A 209 -10.13 -12.48 -1.54
C VAL A 209 -11.06 -12.19 -0.37
N ALA A 210 -11.28 -10.92 -0.06
CA ALA A 210 -12.27 -10.53 0.93
C ALA A 210 -13.67 -10.73 0.37
N LYS A 211 -14.29 -11.83 0.79
CA LYS A 211 -15.65 -12.23 0.40
C LYS A 211 -16.63 -11.74 1.48
N ILE A 212 -17.25 -10.60 1.22
CA ILE A 212 -18.28 -10.01 2.06
C ILE A 212 -19.63 -10.55 1.58
N LYS A 213 -20.34 -11.24 2.45
CA LYS A 213 -21.62 -11.88 2.09
C LYS A 213 -22.73 -10.84 1.96
N GLU A 214 -23.78 -11.21 1.24
CA GLU A 214 -25.05 -10.49 1.31
C GLU A 214 -25.54 -10.53 2.76
N GLY A 215 -26.00 -9.39 3.28
CA GLY A 215 -26.38 -9.30 4.68
C GLY A 215 -25.25 -8.93 5.64
N GLU A 216 -23.98 -9.05 5.23
CA GLU A 216 -22.83 -8.90 6.12
C GLU A 216 -22.46 -7.42 6.31
N HIS A 217 -22.53 -6.92 7.54
CA HIS A 217 -21.88 -5.65 7.84
C HIS A 217 -20.37 -5.86 7.94
N TRP A 218 -19.60 -5.05 7.22
CA TRP A 218 -18.15 -5.07 7.28
C TRP A 218 -17.62 -3.64 7.20
N LYS A 219 -16.65 -3.30 8.05
CA LYS A 219 -16.04 -1.97 8.04
C LYS A 219 -14.56 -2.07 8.39
N LYS A 220 -13.70 -1.39 7.63
CA LYS A 220 -12.26 -1.40 7.85
C LYS A 220 -11.62 -0.07 7.51
N VAL A 221 -10.69 0.36 8.36
CA VAL A 221 -9.81 1.51 8.12
C VAL A 221 -8.54 1.02 7.43
N MET A 222 -8.20 1.63 6.29
CA MET A 222 -7.07 1.32 5.44
C MET A 222 -6.05 2.47 5.52
N GLY A 223 -4.93 2.26 6.21
CA GLY A 223 -3.96 3.32 6.54
C GLY A 223 -4.09 3.82 7.98
N PRO A 224 -3.63 5.04 8.30
CA PRO A 224 -2.98 5.99 7.40
C PRO A 224 -1.58 5.60 6.93
N VAL A 225 -1.29 5.94 5.66
CA VAL A 225 0.07 6.07 5.15
C VAL A 225 0.46 7.54 5.07
N PHE A 226 1.76 7.82 5.10
CA PHE A 226 2.29 9.17 4.97
C PHE A 226 2.95 9.33 3.60
N ILE A 227 2.53 10.35 2.86
CA ILE A 227 3.16 10.75 1.60
C ILE A 227 4.19 11.82 1.96
N TYR A 228 5.45 11.41 2.01
CA TYR A 228 6.57 12.26 2.39
C TYR A 228 7.24 12.87 1.16
N LEU A 229 7.57 14.15 1.26
CA LEU A 229 8.26 14.92 0.24
C LEU A 229 9.52 15.53 0.87
N ASN A 230 10.66 15.27 0.26
CA ASN A 230 11.92 15.94 0.59
C ASN A 230 12.57 16.48 -0.67
N SER A 231 13.52 17.40 -0.49
CA SER A 231 14.25 17.98 -1.60
C SER A 231 15.70 18.23 -1.25
N ASN A 232 16.58 18.07 -2.22
CA ASN A 232 17.99 18.38 -2.10
C ASN A 232 18.36 19.38 -3.21
N PRO A 233 18.84 20.59 -2.87
CA PRO A 233 19.29 21.57 -3.85
C PRO A 233 20.57 21.13 -4.59
N GLU A 234 21.36 20.24 -4.00
CA GLU A 234 22.57 19.69 -4.60
C GLU A 234 22.19 18.63 -5.65
N ARG A 235 22.58 18.89 -6.91
CA ARG A 235 22.27 18.00 -8.03
C ARG A 235 22.96 16.65 -7.83
N GLY A 236 22.19 15.57 -8.05
CA GLY A 236 22.73 14.23 -8.22
C GLY A 236 22.93 13.41 -6.95
N ASN A 237 22.68 13.94 -5.76
CA ASN A 237 22.77 13.17 -4.51
C ASN A 237 21.43 12.51 -4.13
N PHE A 238 20.99 11.53 -4.93
CA PHE A 238 19.75 10.79 -4.66
C PHE A 238 19.81 9.97 -3.37
N HIS A 239 21.01 9.56 -2.96
CA HIS A 239 21.22 8.81 -1.74
C HIS A 239 20.75 9.57 -0.50
N THR A 240 21.05 10.87 -0.39
CA THR A 240 20.56 11.67 0.75
C THR A 240 19.03 11.75 0.84
N LEU A 241 18.32 11.83 -0.30
CA LEU A 241 16.86 11.82 -0.31
C LEU A 241 16.30 10.47 0.18
N TRP A 242 16.97 9.37 -0.18
CA TRP A 242 16.60 8.03 0.25
C TRP A 242 16.86 7.80 1.74
N GLU A 243 18.05 8.15 2.25
CA GLU A 243 18.38 8.01 3.67
C GLU A 243 17.45 8.85 4.55
N ASP A 244 17.14 10.08 4.14
CA ASP A 244 16.18 10.94 4.83
C ASP A 244 14.75 10.34 4.81
N ALA A 245 14.32 9.73 3.69
CA ALA A 245 13.03 9.04 3.61
C ALA A 245 12.96 7.81 4.52
N LYS A 246 14.05 7.05 4.67
CA LYS A 246 14.15 5.95 5.64
C LYS A 246 14.06 6.45 7.07
N ALA A 247 14.79 7.51 7.42
CA ALA A 247 14.73 8.13 8.74
C ALA A 247 13.31 8.63 9.05
N GLN A 248 12.63 9.25 8.07
CA GLN A 248 11.23 9.65 8.22
C GLN A 248 10.31 8.45 8.43
N ALA A 249 10.54 7.33 7.76
CA ALA A 249 9.73 6.12 7.93
C ALA A 249 9.84 5.54 9.35
N GLU A 250 11.06 5.52 9.92
CA GLU A 250 11.28 5.13 11.32
C GLU A 250 10.59 6.10 12.29
N ALA A 251 10.68 7.42 12.03
CA ALA A 251 9.99 8.42 12.83
C ALA A 251 8.46 8.25 12.80
N GLU A 252 7.87 7.99 11.64
CA GLU A 252 6.43 7.73 11.51
C GLU A 252 6.02 6.41 12.18
N ALA A 253 6.84 5.36 12.10
CA ALA A 253 6.58 4.11 12.83
C ALA A 253 6.57 4.33 14.36
N SER A 254 7.46 5.19 14.88
CA SER A 254 7.49 5.53 16.31
C SER A 254 6.27 6.33 16.80
N LYS A 255 5.57 7.01 15.88
CA LYS A 255 4.34 7.75 16.17
C LYS A 255 3.09 6.86 16.10
N TRP A 256 3.22 5.59 15.70
CA TRP A 256 2.08 4.70 15.57
C TRP A 256 1.58 4.20 16.94
N PRO A 257 0.26 4.12 17.17
CA PRO A 257 -0.82 4.63 16.33
C PRO A 257 -0.97 6.15 16.46
N TYR A 258 -1.29 6.82 15.35
CA TYR A 258 -1.44 8.27 15.32
C TYR A 258 -2.57 8.77 16.23
N THR A 259 -2.45 10.00 16.72
CA THR A 259 -3.45 10.65 17.59
C THR A 259 -4.41 11.57 16.84
N PHE A 260 -4.01 12.03 15.66
CA PHE A 260 -4.64 13.09 14.88
C PHE A 260 -5.83 12.68 13.98
N PRO A 261 -6.01 11.42 13.53
CA PRO A 261 -7.17 11.09 12.69
C PRO A 261 -8.47 11.31 13.46
N GLU A 262 -9.40 12.06 12.86
CA GLU A 262 -10.68 12.42 13.48
C GLU A 262 -11.79 11.40 13.23
N SER A 263 -11.55 10.42 12.34
CA SER A 263 -12.52 9.34 12.14
C SER A 263 -12.72 8.53 13.42
N PRO A 264 -13.97 8.35 13.91
CA PRO A 264 -14.24 7.51 15.08
C PRO A 264 -13.93 6.04 14.85
N ASP A 265 -13.81 5.62 13.58
CA ASP A 265 -13.44 4.24 13.21
C ASP A 265 -11.93 3.98 13.36
N PHE A 266 -11.11 5.04 13.45
CA PHE A 266 -9.68 4.89 13.72
C PHE A 266 -9.44 4.78 15.22
N HIS A 267 -9.10 3.58 15.67
CA HIS A 267 -8.81 3.32 17.08
C HIS A 267 -7.48 3.99 17.49
N LYS A 268 -7.54 4.86 18.50
CA LYS A 268 -6.37 5.52 19.10
C LYS A 268 -5.62 4.57 20.06
N ALA A 269 -4.44 4.98 20.51
CA ALA A 269 -3.59 4.17 21.39
C ALA A 269 -4.33 3.58 22.61
N GLY A 270 -5.13 4.40 23.31
CA GLY A 270 -5.90 3.97 24.48
C GLY A 270 -7.05 3.00 24.20
N GLN A 271 -7.40 2.77 22.93
CA GLN A 271 -8.43 1.82 22.50
C GLN A 271 -7.82 0.52 21.96
N ARG A 272 -6.50 0.35 22.05
CA ARG A 272 -5.75 -0.82 21.58
C ARG A 272 -5.18 -1.58 22.76
N GLY A 273 -5.04 -2.88 22.58
CA GLY A 273 -4.40 -3.78 23.55
C GLY A 273 -3.08 -4.33 23.03
N SER A 274 -2.27 -4.87 23.94
CA SER A 274 -1.03 -5.56 23.62
C SER A 274 -1.00 -6.94 24.29
N VAL A 275 -0.43 -7.93 23.60
CA VAL A 275 -0.13 -9.25 24.16
C VAL A 275 1.38 -9.39 24.27
N THR A 276 1.86 -9.71 25.46
CA THR A 276 3.29 -9.93 25.74
C THR A 276 3.48 -11.31 26.37
N GLY A 277 4.51 -12.03 25.94
CA GLY A 277 4.80 -13.36 26.48
C GLY A 277 6.13 -13.90 25.95
N ARG A 278 6.43 -15.15 26.29
CA ARG A 278 7.60 -15.88 25.79
C ARG A 278 7.14 -17.13 25.06
N LEU A 279 7.56 -17.28 23.80
CA LEU A 279 7.35 -18.51 23.03
C LEU A 279 8.51 -19.47 23.28
N LEU A 280 8.23 -20.59 23.93
CA LEU A 280 9.19 -21.68 24.09
C LEU A 280 8.79 -22.84 23.16
N VAL A 281 9.77 -23.45 22.52
CA VAL A 281 9.61 -24.63 21.67
C VAL A 281 10.30 -25.82 22.34
N ARG A 282 9.67 -27.00 22.25
CA ARG A 282 10.29 -28.27 22.63
C ARG A 282 10.66 -29.04 21.36
N ASP A 283 11.95 -29.07 21.07
CA ASP A 283 12.51 -29.93 20.02
C ASP A 283 13.38 -31.01 20.66
N ARG A 284 12.82 -32.22 20.76
CA ARG A 284 13.47 -33.38 21.38
C ARG A 284 14.79 -33.80 20.74
N PHE A 285 15.07 -33.36 19.51
CA PHE A 285 16.31 -33.67 18.80
C PHE A 285 17.43 -32.66 19.08
N VAL A 286 17.08 -31.47 19.58
CA VAL A 286 18.05 -30.43 19.96
C VAL A 286 18.25 -30.39 21.48
N SER A 287 17.17 -30.50 22.26
CA SER A 287 17.23 -30.56 23.72
C SER A 287 16.02 -31.25 24.33
N GLY A 288 16.22 -31.94 25.45
CA GLY A 288 15.11 -32.45 26.28
C GLY A 288 14.35 -31.36 27.06
N LYS A 289 14.77 -30.09 26.98
CA LYS A 289 14.17 -28.95 27.69
C LYS A 289 13.48 -27.99 26.73
N ASP A 290 12.51 -27.24 27.24
CA ASP A 290 11.91 -26.11 26.52
C ASP A 290 12.95 -25.03 26.26
N MET A 291 12.99 -24.51 25.04
CA MET A 291 13.97 -23.51 24.62
C MET A 291 13.28 -22.30 24.00
N PRO A 292 13.84 -21.08 24.15
CA PRO A 292 13.33 -19.91 23.46
C PRO A 292 13.27 -20.12 21.95
N ALA A 293 12.13 -19.82 21.35
CA ALA A 293 11.98 -19.87 19.89
C ALA A 293 12.95 -18.87 19.24
N ARG A 294 13.69 -19.31 18.22
CA ARG A 294 14.51 -18.43 17.38
C ARG A 294 13.85 -18.28 16.02
N ARG A 295 13.73 -17.05 15.51
CA ARG A 295 13.11 -16.73 14.20
C ARG A 295 11.66 -17.20 14.06
N ALA A 296 10.90 -17.25 15.15
CA ALA A 296 9.48 -17.54 15.14
C ALA A 296 8.65 -16.25 15.20
N TYR A 297 7.51 -16.24 14.50
CA TYR A 297 6.57 -15.13 14.51
C TYR A 297 5.34 -15.51 15.32
N VAL A 298 4.85 -14.57 16.14
CA VAL A 298 3.59 -14.69 16.87
C VAL A 298 2.66 -13.62 16.34
N GLY A 299 1.44 -14.02 15.95
CA GLY A 299 0.41 -13.11 15.47
C GLY A 299 -0.89 -13.31 16.23
N LEU A 300 -1.73 -12.29 16.24
CA LEU A 300 -3.11 -12.37 16.72
C LEU A 300 -4.03 -12.54 15.50
N ALA A 301 -5.05 -13.36 15.65
CA ALA A 301 -6.07 -13.58 14.64
C ALA A 301 -7.45 -13.57 15.29
N ALA A 302 -8.49 -13.28 14.51
CA ALA A 302 -9.86 -13.44 14.97
C ALA A 302 -10.14 -14.91 15.35
N PRO A 303 -11.04 -15.17 16.31
CA PRO A 303 -11.48 -16.52 16.63
C PRO A 303 -11.99 -17.26 15.39
N GLY A 304 -11.62 -18.53 15.24
CA GLY A 304 -12.01 -19.33 14.08
C GLY A 304 -11.52 -20.76 14.16
N GLN A 305 -11.82 -21.55 13.13
CA GLN A 305 -11.32 -22.91 13.01
C GLN A 305 -9.79 -22.92 12.88
N PRO A 306 -9.08 -23.97 13.34
CA PRO A 306 -7.64 -24.09 13.15
C PRO A 306 -7.24 -23.84 11.69
N GLY A 307 -6.29 -22.95 11.47
CA GLY A 307 -5.79 -22.57 10.14
C GLY A 307 -6.58 -21.47 9.41
N SER A 308 -7.77 -21.07 9.90
CA SER A 308 -8.57 -20.00 9.27
C SER A 308 -7.84 -18.66 9.13
N TRP A 309 -6.95 -18.35 10.08
CA TRP A 309 -6.10 -17.15 10.07
C TRP A 309 -5.21 -17.01 8.83
N ALA A 310 -4.85 -18.12 8.17
CA ALA A 310 -3.90 -18.10 7.05
C ALA A 310 -4.48 -17.46 5.78
N ILE A 311 -5.81 -17.48 5.65
CA ILE A 311 -6.54 -16.96 4.48
C ILE A 311 -7.56 -15.88 4.87
N GLU A 312 -7.58 -15.46 6.14
CA GLU A 312 -8.44 -14.37 6.59
C GLU A 312 -7.97 -13.04 5.96
N SER A 313 -8.93 -12.27 5.47
CA SER A 313 -8.70 -11.06 4.67
C SER A 313 -9.62 -9.90 5.05
N LYS A 314 -10.61 -10.12 5.92
CA LYS A 314 -11.59 -9.11 6.34
C LYS A 314 -11.22 -8.39 7.63
N VAL A 315 -10.35 -8.98 8.46
CA VAL A 315 -9.88 -8.41 9.72
C VAL A 315 -8.67 -7.53 9.48
#